data_AF-A0A4Y1ZI87-F1
#
_entry.id   AF-A0A4Y1ZI87-F1
#
_cell.length_a   1.000
_cell.length_b   1.000
_cell.length_c   1.000
_cell.angle_alpha   90.00
_cell.angle_beta   90.00
_cell.angle_gamma   90.00
#
_symmetry.space_group_name_H-M   'P 1'
#
loop_
_entity.id
_entity.type
_entity.pdbx_description
1 polymer ?
#
loop_
_entity_poly.entity_id
_entity_poly.type
_entity_poly.pdbx_seq_one_letter_code
_entity_poly.pdbx_strand_id
1 'polypeptide(L)'
;MALLDFILAYFILKNVTKLTYPKLDVLSIVLSTIGFGGILYGSSIAGSRGWGDLEVLATLAIGAAALAVFIYRQLHLDQPILEFRVFRYPIFTLTTVIGMLCFSVFIAGATMLPIYMQTMLGFSPLKSGLMLLPGAIVMGVMSPITGRILIESARADSRSPVYRFCC
;
A
#
# COMPACT_ATOMS: atom_id res chain seq x y z
N MET A 1 -10.20 -10.48 11.89
CA MET A 1 -9.28 -10.65 10.74
C MET A 1 -7.84 -10.51 11.18
N ALA A 2 -7.42 -9.37 11.75
CA ALA A 2 -6.04 -9.14 12.21
C ALA A 2 -5.40 -10.26 13.08
N LEU A 3 -6.09 -10.82 14.08
CA LEU A 3 -5.57 -11.93 14.90
C LEU A 3 -5.38 -13.22 14.10
N LEU A 4 -6.28 -13.50 13.17
CA LEU A 4 -6.29 -14.70 12.34
C LEU A 4 -5.16 -14.65 11.31
N ASP A 5 -4.95 -13.48 10.70
CA ASP A 5 -3.81 -13.21 9.81
C ASP A 5 -2.47 -13.38 10.54
N PHE A 6 -2.37 -12.92 11.80
CA PHE A 6 -1.16 -13.02 12.60
C PHE A 6 -0.81 -14.48 12.93
N ILE A 7 -1.80 -15.27 13.32
CA ILE A 7 -1.64 -16.71 13.62
C ILE A 7 -1.24 -17.48 12.36
N LEU A 8 -1.88 -17.18 11.23
CA LEU A 8 -1.61 -17.86 9.96
C LEU A 8 -0.23 -17.49 9.41
N ALA A 9 0.16 -16.22 9.49
CA ALA A 9 1.49 -15.75 9.13
C ALA A 9 2.57 -16.42 9.99
N TYR A 10 2.34 -16.58 11.30
CA TYR A 10 3.27 -17.30 12.17
C TYR A 10 3.48 -18.76 11.75
N PHE A 11 2.44 -19.45 11.27
CA PHE A 11 2.54 -20.84 10.82
C PHE A 11 3.09 -21.02 9.40
N ILE A 12 2.79 -20.11 8.47
CA ILE A 12 3.12 -20.24 7.05
C ILE A 12 4.45 -19.58 6.69
N LEU A 13 4.85 -18.52 7.39
CA LEU A 13 6.06 -17.77 7.07
C LEU A 13 7.31 -18.54 7.55
N LYS A 14 7.69 -19.56 6.77
CA LYS A 14 9.00 -20.20 6.91
C LYS A 14 10.05 -19.16 6.55
N ASN A 15 10.85 -18.76 7.53
CA ASN A 15 11.83 -17.69 7.44
C ASN A 15 12.91 -18.02 6.37
N VAL A 16 12.68 -17.60 5.11
CA VAL A 16 13.54 -17.87 3.95
C VAL A 16 14.52 -16.74 3.63
N THR A 17 14.47 -15.62 4.36
CA THR A 17 15.36 -14.48 4.18
C THR A 17 16.50 -14.54 5.20
N LYS A 18 17.75 -14.55 4.73
CA LYS A 18 18.91 -14.31 5.60
C LYS A 18 18.70 -12.95 6.28
N LEU A 19 18.58 -12.94 7.62
CA LEU A 19 18.57 -11.70 8.40
C LEU A 19 19.91 -10.99 8.22
N THR A 20 20.01 -10.14 7.20
CA THR A 20 20.95 -9.03 7.26
C THR A 20 20.46 -8.15 8.39
N TYR A 21 21.36 -7.71 9.27
CA TYR A 21 21.08 -6.73 10.33
C TYR A 21 21.38 -5.33 9.78
N PRO A 22 20.52 -4.69 8.98
CA PRO A 22 20.65 -3.27 8.79
C PRO A 22 20.44 -2.63 10.16
N LYS A 23 21.30 -1.67 10.53
CA LYS A 23 21.13 -0.93 11.79
C LYS A 23 19.76 -0.25 11.74
N LEU A 24 18.81 -0.83 12.47
CA LEU A 24 17.42 -0.41 12.47
C LEU A 24 17.35 0.92 13.24
N ASP A 25 17.35 2.02 12.50
CA ASP A 25 17.25 3.35 13.09
C ASP A 25 15.81 3.57 13.58
N VAL A 26 15.59 3.31 14.86
CA VAL A 26 14.30 3.49 15.55
C VAL A 26 13.77 4.91 15.34
N LEU A 27 14.67 5.90 15.20
CA LEU A 27 14.30 7.29 14.98
C LEU A 27 13.64 7.47 13.60
N SER A 28 14.12 6.77 12.57
CA SER A 28 13.51 6.76 11.23
C SER A 28 12.13 6.11 11.22
N ILE A 29 11.91 5.07 12.03
CA ILE A 29 10.58 4.46 12.18
C ILE A 29 9.60 5.44 12.81
N VAL A 30 9.99 6.08 13.91
CA VAL A 30 9.16 7.06 14.61
C VAL A 30 8.83 8.24 13.70
N LEU A 31 9.83 8.80 12.99
CA LEU A 31 9.60 9.91 12.06
C LEU A 31 8.69 9.52 10.90
N SER A 32 8.83 8.33 10.32
CA SER A 32 7.95 7.90 9.24
C SER A 32 6.52 7.70 9.73
N THR A 33 6.33 7.11 10.91
CA THR A 33 5.01 6.90 11.52
C THR A 33 4.33 8.24 11.79
N ILE A 34 5.06 9.22 12.34
CA ILE A 34 4.55 10.56 12.62
C ILE A 34 4.29 11.34 11.32
N GLY A 35 5.21 11.27 10.34
CA GLY A 35 5.07 11.96 9.06
C GLY A 35 3.88 11.45 8.24
N PHE A 36 3.84 10.14 7.98
CA PHE A 36 2.71 9.52 7.27
C PHE A 36 1.41 9.64 8.06
N GLY A 37 1.43 9.33 9.35
CA GLY A 37 0.24 9.43 10.22
C GLY A 37 -0.31 10.85 10.31
N GLY A 38 0.56 11.86 10.44
CA GLY A 38 0.18 13.27 10.49
C GLY A 38 -0.45 13.76 9.18
N ILE A 39 0.11 13.39 8.03
CA ILE A 39 -0.47 13.73 6.71
C ILE A 39 -1.82 13.05 6.50
N LEU A 40 -1.92 11.76 6.84
CA LEU A 40 -3.17 10.98 6.74
C LEU A 40 -4.27 11.57 7.64
N TYR A 41 -3.91 11.90 8.87
CA TYR A 41 -4.82 12.49 9.86
C TYR A 41 -5.25 13.90 9.46
N GLY A 42 -4.31 14.76 9.05
CA GLY A 42 -4.59 16.11 8.57
C GLY A 42 -5.52 16.09 7.35
N SER A 43 -5.28 15.19 6.40
CA SER A 43 -6.15 15.01 5.22
C SER A 43 -7.54 14.50 5.61
N SER A 44 -7.64 13.64 6.62
CA SER A 44 -8.94 13.14 7.11
C SER A 44 -9.75 14.23 7.81
N ILE A 45 -9.12 15.10 8.62
CA ILE A 45 -9.82 16.21 9.28
C ILE A 45 -10.17 17.30 8.27
N ALA A 46 -9.32 17.55 7.27
CA ALA A 46 -9.58 18.51 6.20
C ALA A 46 -10.93 18.26 5.51
N GLY A 47 -11.31 16.99 5.32
CA GLY A 47 -12.61 16.60 4.77
C GLY A 47 -13.81 16.91 5.66
N SER A 48 -13.61 17.11 6.97
CA SER A 48 -14.68 17.34 7.96
C SER A 48 -14.78 18.79 8.45
N ARG A 49 -13.64 19.44 8.75
CA ARG A 49 -13.57 20.82 9.29
C ARG A 49 -13.21 21.87 8.24
N GLY A 50 -12.83 21.44 7.04
CA GLY A 50 -12.42 22.32 5.94
C GLY A 50 -10.92 22.61 5.94
N TRP A 51 -10.40 22.93 4.76
CA TRP A 51 -8.97 23.13 4.50
C TRP A 51 -8.38 24.40 5.12
N GLY A 52 -9.22 25.32 5.58
CA GLY A 52 -8.80 26.60 6.18
C GLY A 52 -8.64 26.58 7.69
N ASP A 53 -8.90 25.44 8.36
CA ASP A 53 -8.75 25.33 9.81
C ASP A 53 -7.25 25.29 10.18
N LEU A 54 -6.88 26.06 11.20
CA LEU A 54 -5.52 26.16 11.70
C LEU A 54 -5.01 24.79 12.20
N GLU A 55 -5.88 23.95 12.75
CA GLU A 55 -5.53 22.61 13.21
C GLU A 55 -5.17 21.68 12.04
N VAL A 56 -5.86 21.81 10.91
CA VAL A 56 -5.57 21.05 9.67
C VAL A 56 -4.24 21.49 9.08
N LEU A 57 -4.03 22.80 8.94
CA LEU A 57 -2.78 23.35 8.42
C LEU A 57 -1.58 22.99 9.31
N ALA A 58 -1.74 23.08 10.64
CA ALA A 58 -0.68 22.74 11.58
C ALA A 58 -0.32 21.24 11.53
N THR A 59 -1.30 20.35 11.55
CA THR A 59 -1.06 18.90 11.48
C THR A 59 -0.43 18.48 10.14
N LEU A 60 -0.88 19.07 9.03
CA LEU A 60 -0.32 18.81 7.71
C LEU A 60 1.12 19.34 7.58
N ALA A 61 1.39 20.54 8.11
CA ALA A 61 2.72 21.12 8.12
C ALA A 61 3.71 20.33 8.98
N ILE A 62 3.29 19.87 10.18
CA ILE A 62 4.11 19.02 11.06
C ILE A 62 4.39 17.68 10.39
N GLY A 63 3.38 17.05 9.78
CA GLY A 63 3.53 15.81 9.02
C GLY A 63 4.50 15.95 7.85
N ALA A 64 4.35 17.02 7.05
CA ALA A 64 5.23 17.32 5.93
C ALA A 64 6.68 17.59 6.37
N ALA A 65 6.87 18.34 7.46
CA ALA A 65 8.20 18.60 8.02
C ALA A 65 8.87 17.31 8.53
N ALA A 66 8.13 16.47 9.27
CA ALA A 66 8.64 15.17 9.72
C ALA A 66 9.01 14.25 8.55
N LEU A 67 8.21 14.24 7.49
CA LEU A 67 8.48 13.47 6.28
C LEU A 67 9.72 13.98 5.52
N ALA A 68 9.89 15.31 5.42
CA ALA A 68 11.05 15.91 4.78
C ALA A 68 12.36 15.57 5.52
N VAL A 69 12.33 15.66 6.85
CA VAL A 69 13.47 15.25 7.70
C VAL A 69 13.76 13.76 7.55
N PHE A 70 12.71 12.92 7.49
CA PHE A 70 12.84 11.49 7.24
C PHE A 70 13.50 11.20 5.89
N ILE A 71 13.03 11.81 4.79
CA ILE A 71 13.58 11.62 3.44
C ILE A 71 15.04 12.06 3.40
N TYR A 72 15.35 13.24 3.95
CA TYR A 72 16.73 13.75 3.99
C TYR A 72 17.67 12.80 4.75
N ARG A 73 17.23 12.30 5.90
CA ARG A 73 17.98 11.33 6.72
C ARG A 73 18.17 10.02 5.96
N GLN A 74 17.12 9.51 5.33
CA GLN A 74 17.15 8.24 4.59
C GLN A 74 18.08 8.29 3.37
N LEU A 75 18.25 9.45 2.75
CA LEU A 75 19.20 9.68 1.64
C LEU A 75 20.67 9.75 2.10
N HIS A 76 20.92 10.09 3.37
CA HIS A 76 22.27 10.23 3.94
C HIS A 76 22.72 9.02 4.78
N LEU A 77 21.85 8.03 5.02
CA LEU A 77 22.23 6.80 5.72
C LEU A 77 23.04 5.87 4.81
N ASP A 78 24.13 5.29 5.33
CA ASP A 78 24.99 4.32 4.63
C ASP A 78 24.26 3.00 4.25
N GLN A 79 23.15 2.69 4.94
CA GLN A 79 22.32 1.51 4.69
C GLN A 79 20.85 1.95 4.55
N PRO A 80 20.45 2.50 3.38
CA PRO A 80 19.09 2.96 3.18
C PRO A 80 18.13 1.76 3.17
N ILE A 81 17.16 1.76 4.10
CA ILE A 81 16.07 0.77 4.14
C ILE A 81 15.14 0.95 2.92
N LEU A 82 15.14 2.15 2.34
CA LEU A 82 14.37 2.50 1.15
C LEU A 82 15.33 3.02 0.08
N GLU A 83 15.68 2.16 -0.88
CA GLU A 83 16.54 2.56 -2.00
C GLU A 83 15.78 3.49 -2.96
N PHE A 84 15.84 4.79 -2.69
CA PHE A 84 15.28 5.81 -3.60
C PHE A 84 15.91 5.77 -5.01
N ARG A 85 17.07 5.11 -5.15
CA ARG A 85 17.74 4.85 -6.42
C ARG A 85 16.89 4.02 -7.39
N VAL A 86 15.98 3.19 -6.90
CA VAL A 86 15.08 2.37 -7.73
C VAL A 86 14.06 3.25 -8.49
N PHE A 87 13.61 4.37 -7.90
CA PHE A 87 12.74 5.36 -8.59
C PHE A 87 13.43 6.10 -9.75
N ARG A 88 14.77 5.99 -9.85
CA ARG A 88 15.50 6.50 -11.02
C ARG A 88 15.22 5.68 -12.28
N TYR A 89 14.76 4.43 -12.14
CA TYR A 89 14.34 3.62 -13.27
C TYR A 89 12.89 3.98 -13.68
N PRO A 90 12.68 4.50 -14.91
CA PRO A 90 11.38 5.01 -15.33
C PRO A 90 10.29 3.93 -15.35
N ILE A 91 10.66 2.68 -15.65
CA ILE A 91 9.72 1.54 -15.66
C ILE A 91 9.17 1.26 -14.26
N PHE A 92 10.01 1.33 -13.22
CA PHE A 92 9.59 1.09 -11.84
C PHE A 92 8.66 2.22 -11.35
N THR A 93 9.03 3.47 -11.65
CA THR A 93 8.21 4.64 -11.30
C THR A 93 6.87 4.62 -12.02
N LEU A 94 6.84 4.29 -13.32
CA LEU A 94 5.61 4.19 -14.09
C LEU A 94 4.68 3.11 -13.51
N THR A 95 5.22 1.92 -13.25
CA THR A 95 4.44 0.80 -12.69
C THR A 95 3.90 1.15 -11.29
N THR A 96 4.70 1.82 -10.47
CA THR A 96 4.29 2.27 -9.14
C THR A 96 3.15 3.29 -9.20
N VAL A 97 3.27 4.31 -10.07
CA VAL A 97 2.24 5.34 -10.26
C VAL A 97 0.94 4.74 -10.80
N ILE A 98 1.03 3.86 -11.79
CA ILE A 98 -0.13 3.14 -12.32
C ILE A 98 -0.79 2.32 -11.21
N GLY A 99 -0.01 1.59 -10.41
CA GLY A 99 -0.51 0.84 -9.26
C GLY A 99 -1.25 1.74 -8.26
N MET A 100 -0.65 2.87 -7.87
CA MET A 100 -1.27 3.85 -6.97
C MET A 100 -2.60 4.38 -7.52
N LEU A 101 -2.65 4.72 -8.81
CA LEU A 101 -3.88 5.18 -9.47
C LEU A 101 -4.94 4.09 -9.51
N CYS A 102 -4.58 2.85 -9.88
CA CYS A 102 -5.49 1.71 -9.89
C CYS A 102 -6.09 1.46 -8.50
N PHE A 103 -5.28 1.47 -7.44
CA PHE A 103 -5.76 1.32 -6.07
C PHE A 103 -6.68 2.47 -5.65
N SER A 104 -6.34 3.71 -6.02
CA SER A 104 -7.14 4.89 -5.70
C SER A 104 -8.54 4.81 -6.35
N VAL A 105 -8.59 4.46 -7.65
CA VAL A 105 -9.85 4.25 -8.38
C VAL A 105 -10.64 3.08 -7.80
N PHE A 106 -9.97 2.00 -7.42
CA PHE A 106 -10.61 0.84 -6.79
C PHE A 106 -11.29 1.21 -5.47
N ILE A 107 -10.61 1.91 -4.57
CA ILE A 107 -11.20 2.38 -3.30
C ILE A 107 -12.35 3.35 -3.54
N ALA A 108 -12.20 4.29 -4.48
CA ALA A 108 -13.27 5.21 -4.85
C ALA A 108 -14.50 4.47 -5.39
N GLY A 109 -14.32 3.51 -6.30
CA GLY A 109 -15.43 2.72 -6.84
C GLY A 109 -16.08 1.83 -5.79
N ALA A 110 -15.29 1.19 -4.93
CA ALA A 110 -15.76 0.30 -3.86
C ALA A 110 -16.59 1.04 -2.81
N THR A 111 -16.33 2.33 -2.58
CA THR A 111 -17.08 3.17 -1.64
C THR A 111 -18.24 3.90 -2.30
N MET A 112 -18.07 4.39 -3.53
CA MET A 112 -19.10 5.18 -4.20
C MET A 112 -20.31 4.34 -4.62
N LEU A 113 -20.09 3.10 -5.08
CA LEU A 113 -21.16 2.19 -5.49
C LEU A 113 -22.16 1.88 -4.36
N PRO A 114 -21.74 1.44 -3.16
CA PRO A 114 -22.68 1.20 -2.06
C PRO A 114 -23.33 2.48 -1.56
N ILE A 115 -22.63 3.63 -1.55
CA ILE A 115 -23.22 4.92 -1.19
C ILE A 115 -24.34 5.30 -2.18
N TYR A 116 -24.11 5.12 -3.48
CA TYR A 116 -25.14 5.37 -4.49
C TYR A 116 -26.36 4.45 -4.31
N MET A 117 -26.14 3.16 -4.06
CA MET A 117 -27.23 2.21 -3.81
C MET A 117 -28.00 2.47 -2.52
N GLN A 118 -27.34 2.96 -1.48
CA GLN A 118 -27.97 3.27 -0.20
C GLN A 118 -28.74 4.59 -0.25
N THR A 119 -28.13 5.64 -0.81
CA THR A 119 -28.69 7.00 -0.79
C THR A 119 -29.73 7.25 -1.87
N MET A 120 -29.53 6.74 -3.10
CA MET A 120 -30.43 7.03 -4.24
C MET A 120 -31.49 5.93 -4.45
N LEU A 121 -31.14 4.66 -4.25
CA LEU A 121 -32.06 3.53 -4.42
C LEU A 121 -32.82 3.16 -3.13
N GLY A 122 -32.47 3.76 -1.98
CA GLY A 122 -33.09 3.49 -0.69
C GLY A 122 -32.94 2.04 -0.23
N PHE A 123 -31.98 1.29 -0.77
CA PHE A 123 -31.80 -0.11 -0.40
C PHE A 123 -31.24 -0.21 1.02
N SER A 124 -31.78 -1.17 1.78
CA SER A 124 -31.19 -1.58 3.05
C SER A 124 -29.72 -2.02 2.83
N PRO A 125 -28.79 -1.66 3.73
CA PRO A 125 -27.36 -2.01 3.62
C PRO A 125 -27.11 -3.49 3.35
N LEU A 126 -27.98 -4.36 3.87
CA LEU A 126 -27.90 -5.81 3.70
C LEU A 126 -28.10 -6.24 2.24
N LYS A 127 -28.96 -5.54 1.49
CA LYS A 127 -29.23 -5.82 0.07
C LYS A 127 -28.09 -5.32 -0.82
N SER A 128 -27.51 -4.17 -0.50
CA SER A 128 -26.30 -3.65 -1.17
C SER A 128 -25.10 -4.58 -0.97
N GLY A 129 -24.90 -5.10 0.25
CA GLY A 129 -23.86 -6.09 0.54
C GLY A 129 -24.05 -7.39 -0.24
N LEU A 130 -25.28 -7.90 -0.34
CA LEU A 130 -25.59 -9.10 -1.12
C LEU A 130 -25.33 -8.93 -2.62
N MET A 131 -25.49 -7.71 -3.15
CA MET A 131 -25.24 -7.40 -4.56
C MET A 131 -23.75 -7.25 -4.90
N LEU A 132 -22.93 -6.89 -3.91
CA LEU A 132 -21.46 -6.86 -4.01
C LEU A 132 -20.82 -8.25 -3.84
N LEU A 133 -21.52 -9.17 -3.16
CA LEU A 133 -21.09 -10.54 -2.90
C LEU A 133 -20.66 -11.32 -4.17
N PRO A 134 -21.40 -11.32 -5.29
CA PRO A 134 -20.93 -11.96 -6.52
C PRO A 134 -19.62 -11.36 -7.06
N GLY A 135 -19.40 -10.04 -6.92
CA GLY A 135 -18.14 -9.40 -7.27
C GLY A 135 -16.97 -9.91 -6.41
N ALA A 136 -17.20 -10.06 -5.11
CA ALA A 136 -16.20 -10.63 -4.19
C ALA A 136 -15.90 -12.11 -4.50
N ILE A 137 -16.90 -12.91 -4.88
CA ILE A 137 -16.69 -14.32 -5.28
C ILE A 137 -15.80 -14.39 -6.52
N VAL A 138 -16.10 -13.62 -7.57
CA VAL A 138 -15.29 -13.59 -8.80
C VAL A 138 -13.86 -13.19 -8.47
N MET A 139 -13.67 -12.17 -7.63
CA MET A 139 -12.35 -11.72 -7.21
C MET A 139 -11.60 -12.79 -6.39
N GLY A 140 -12.31 -13.50 -5.51
CA GLY A 140 -11.76 -14.61 -4.73
C GLY A 140 -11.33 -15.79 -5.59
N VAL A 141 -12.09 -16.12 -6.64
CA VAL A 141 -11.73 -17.16 -7.63
C VAL A 141 -10.54 -16.72 -8.50
N MET A 142 -10.43 -15.43 -8.82
CA MET A 142 -9.32 -14.90 -9.61
C MET A 142 -7.99 -14.88 -8.85
N SER A 143 -8.01 -14.73 -7.51
CA SER A 143 -6.79 -14.73 -6.68
C SER A 143 -5.84 -15.93 -6.93
N PRO A 144 -6.28 -17.21 -6.88
CA PRO A 144 -5.42 -18.34 -7.19
C PRO A 144 -5.04 -18.43 -8.67
N ILE A 145 -5.87 -17.94 -9.59
CA ILE A 145 -5.59 -17.94 -11.04
C ILE A 145 -4.42 -17.01 -11.34
N THR A 146 -4.44 -15.79 -10.83
CA THR A 146 -3.32 -14.84 -10.96
C THR A 146 -2.05 -15.41 -10.32
N GLY A 147 -2.17 -16.07 -9.17
CA GLY A 147 -1.03 -16.76 -8.53
C GLY A 147 -0.39 -17.81 -9.44
N ARG A 148 -1.18 -18.62 -10.15
CA ARG A 148 -0.67 -19.61 -11.11
C ARG A 148 0.02 -18.96 -12.32
N ILE A 149 -0.58 -17.90 -12.87
CA ILE A 149 -0.02 -17.16 -14.02
C ILE A 149 1.33 -16.53 -13.64
N LEU A 150 1.46 -15.96 -12.44
CA LEU A 150 2.72 -15.39 -11.98
C LEU A 150 3.81 -16.45 -11.80
N ILE A 151 3.46 -17.62 -11.24
CA ILE A 151 4.40 -18.73 -11.11
C ILE A 151 4.86 -19.25 -12.48
N GLU A 152 3.94 -19.33 -13.44
CA GLU A 152 4.25 -19.75 -14.81
C GLU A 152 5.14 -18.74 -15.53
N SER A 153 4.86 -17.45 -15.36
CA SER A 153 5.67 -16.34 -15.91
C SER A 153 7.09 -16.34 -15.30
N ALA A 154 7.22 -16.56 -13.99
CA ALA A 154 8.51 -16.69 -13.32
C ALA A 154 9.29 -17.93 -13.78
N ARG A 155 8.60 -19.04 -14.08
CA ARG A 155 9.22 -20.25 -14.64
C ARG A 155 9.69 -20.04 -16.09
N ALA A 156 8.97 -19.24 -16.87
CA ALA A 156 9.36 -18.88 -18.23
C ALA A 156 10.58 -17.94 -18.26
N ASP A 157 10.65 -16.96 -17.36
CA ASP A 157 11.79 -16.04 -17.22
C ASP A 157 13.06 -16.76 -16.75
N SER A 158 12.93 -17.72 -15.81
CA SER A 158 14.05 -18.59 -15.38
C SER A 158 14.61 -19.48 -16.48
N ARG A 159 13.87 -19.70 -17.59
CA ARG A 159 14.37 -20.43 -18.77
C ARG A 159 15.01 -19.51 -19.82
N SER A 160 14.97 -18.20 -19.64
CA SER A 160 15.61 -17.26 -20.54
C SER A 160 17.14 -17.33 -20.41
N PRO A 161 17.90 -17.24 -21.52
CA PRO A 161 19.37 -17.28 -21.49
C PRO A 161 20.00 -16.11 -20.71
N VAL A 162 19.22 -15.06 -20.42
CA VAL A 162 19.66 -13.87 -19.67
C VAL A 162 19.89 -14.18 -18.18
N TYR A 163 19.07 -15.03 -17.57
CA TYR A 163 19.18 -15.37 -16.14
C TYR A 163 20.32 -16.36 -15.84
N ARG A 164 20.71 -17.18 -16.81
CA ARG A 164 21.80 -18.16 -16.68
C ARG A 164 23.20 -17.52 -16.63
N PHE A 165 23.31 -16.25 -16.99
CA PHE A 165 24.56 -15.47 -16.88
C PHE A 165 24.71 -14.72 -15.54
N CYS A 166 23.66 -14.66 -14.71
CA CYS A 166 23.64 -13.88 -13.46
C CYS A 166 23.86 -14.73 -12.18
N CYS A 167 23.80 -16.06 -12.30
CA CYS A 167 24.23 -17.02 -11.28
C CYS A 167 25.59 -17.62 -11.67
#